data_AF-A0A542M1N7-F1
#
_entry.id   AF-A0A542M1N7-F1
#
_cell.length_a   1.000
_cell.length_b   1.000
_cell.length_c   1.000
_cell.angle_alpha   90.00
_cell.angle_beta   90.00
_cell.angle_gamma   90.00
#
_symmetry.space_group_name_H-M   'P 1'
#
loop_
_entity.id
_entity.type
_entity.pdbx_description
1 polymer ?
#
loop_
_entity_poly.entity_id
_entity_poly.type
_entity_poly.pdbx_seq_one_letter_code
_entity_poly.pdbx_strand_id
1 'polypeptide(L)'
;MPKRWMPCVLAWTLAQHAYAGTGTGNQDWYVPAGNGVFAAAARNLCKTSSPEVADATVWSPDRRQKIALRLTADGDTATFAIDGNGRETPIDTAAWPCPEVAWASDSTLFFINYSDGGAVGTYEVAAYRIGAGKMEKIDIASAVRRDFRRRYPKCFEPETPNVAGVAWSASGTRVMVAAEVLPHSNCDNMGTFNLYEVSVPEGRIVRRIPQLPAKASFGYMLGPELRAADDRCFSRPGSCNIAALHAPSMARQR
;
A
#
# COMPACT_ATOMS: atom_id res chain seq x y z
N MET A 1 -11.63 -14.45 57.14
CA MET A 1 -11.25 -14.97 55.81
C MET A 1 -11.43 -13.86 54.78
N PRO A 2 -10.37 -13.37 54.12
CA PRO A 2 -10.50 -12.28 53.15
C PRO A 2 -10.86 -12.83 51.76
N LYS A 3 -11.88 -12.24 51.14
CA LYS A 3 -12.23 -12.43 49.72
C LYS A 3 -11.20 -11.67 48.87
N ARG A 4 -10.38 -12.43 48.12
CA ARG A 4 -9.55 -11.90 47.04
C ARG A 4 -10.44 -11.45 45.87
N TRP A 5 -10.30 -10.20 45.48
CA TRP A 5 -10.70 -9.70 44.16
C TRP A 5 -9.44 -9.57 43.31
N MET A 6 -9.42 -10.22 42.16
CA MET A 6 -8.52 -9.90 41.05
C MET A 6 -9.32 -9.94 39.74
N PRO A 7 -8.97 -9.10 38.76
CA PRO A 7 -9.91 -8.57 37.78
C PRO A 7 -10.00 -9.38 36.49
N CYS A 8 -11.15 -9.30 35.84
CA CYS A 8 -11.35 -9.67 34.44
C CYS A 8 -10.43 -8.84 33.53
N VAL A 9 -9.32 -9.45 33.08
CA VAL A 9 -8.54 -9.02 31.93
C VAL A 9 -8.55 -10.19 30.95
N LEU A 10 -9.61 -10.32 30.15
CA LEU A 10 -9.70 -11.27 29.02
C LEU A 10 -10.98 -10.98 28.22
N ALA A 11 -11.01 -9.87 27.49
CA ALA A 11 -12.12 -9.58 26.57
C ALA A 11 -11.71 -8.76 25.32
N TRP A 12 -10.44 -8.78 24.92
CA TRP A 12 -9.98 -8.06 23.71
C TRP A 12 -9.22 -8.92 22.69
N THR A 13 -9.05 -10.23 22.93
CA THR A 13 -8.22 -11.10 22.05
C THR A 13 -9.00 -12.00 21.09
N LEU A 14 -10.34 -11.99 21.10
CA LEU A 14 -11.15 -12.95 20.33
C LEU A 14 -11.80 -12.40 19.05
N ALA A 15 -11.62 -11.12 18.72
CA ALA A 15 -12.21 -10.55 17.49
C ALA A 15 -11.39 -10.79 16.20
N GLN A 16 -10.18 -11.36 16.30
CA GLN A 16 -9.34 -11.63 15.12
C GLN A 16 -9.38 -13.09 14.61
N HIS A 17 -10.10 -13.99 15.28
CA HIS A 17 -10.14 -15.42 14.93
C HIS A 17 -11.46 -15.90 14.30
N ALA A 18 -12.42 -15.01 14.04
CA ALA A 18 -13.76 -15.39 13.58
C ALA A 18 -14.13 -14.87 12.17
N TYR A 19 -13.18 -14.83 11.24
CA TYR A 19 -13.45 -14.69 9.80
C TYR A 19 -12.91 -15.90 9.03
N ALA A 20 -13.26 -17.10 9.50
CA ALA A 20 -12.98 -18.36 8.82
C ALA A 20 -14.22 -18.77 7.98
N GLY A 21 -14.31 -18.21 6.77
CA GLY A 21 -15.30 -18.64 5.76
C GLY A 21 -14.76 -19.81 4.94
N THR A 22 -15.59 -20.83 4.74
CA THR A 22 -15.24 -22.16 4.21
C THR A 22 -15.00 -22.22 2.69
N GLY A 23 -14.11 -21.38 2.16
CA GLY A 23 -13.70 -21.40 0.75
C GLY A 23 -12.56 -22.40 0.49
N THR A 24 -12.86 -23.55 -0.11
CA THR A 24 -11.91 -24.65 -0.39
C THR A 24 -11.00 -24.39 -1.59
N GLY A 25 -10.13 -23.38 -1.50
CA GLY A 25 -9.11 -23.16 -2.54
C GLY A 25 -7.99 -22.23 -2.10
N ASN A 26 -6.96 -22.77 -1.45
CA ASN A 26 -5.62 -22.17 -1.28
C ASN A 26 -5.58 -20.64 -1.05
N GLN A 27 -6.49 -20.12 -0.23
CA GLN A 27 -6.59 -18.70 0.10
C GLN A 27 -5.75 -18.43 1.35
N ASP A 28 -4.54 -17.92 1.13
CA ASP A 28 -3.81 -17.20 2.19
C ASP A 28 -4.67 -16.00 2.60
N TRP A 29 -5.23 -16.04 3.81
CA TRP A 29 -6.09 -14.98 4.34
C TRP A 29 -5.29 -13.71 4.62
N TYR A 30 -5.85 -12.52 4.38
CA TYR A 30 -5.20 -11.23 4.65
C TYR A 30 -5.87 -10.54 5.84
N VAL A 31 -5.13 -9.71 6.60
CA VAL A 31 -5.62 -9.09 7.85
C VAL A 31 -5.98 -7.61 7.64
N PRO A 32 -7.26 -7.19 7.75
CA PRO A 32 -7.64 -5.78 7.69
C PRO A 32 -7.88 -5.14 9.08
N ALA A 33 -7.26 -3.98 9.36
CA ALA A 33 -7.76 -2.90 10.22
C ALA A 33 -6.79 -1.69 10.23
N GLY A 34 -7.04 -0.68 9.39
CA GLY A 34 -6.26 0.55 9.23
C GLY A 34 -7.07 1.66 8.52
N ASN A 35 -6.44 2.81 8.24
CA ASN A 35 -7.06 3.99 7.61
C ASN A 35 -6.20 4.51 6.43
N GLY A 36 -5.47 3.61 5.77
CA GLY A 36 -4.64 3.96 4.61
C GLY A 36 -5.47 4.34 3.38
N VAL A 37 -4.92 5.24 2.57
CA VAL A 37 -5.43 5.75 1.28
C VAL A 37 -5.48 4.63 0.26
N PHE A 38 -4.42 3.80 0.18
CA PHE A 38 -4.34 2.69 -0.77
C PHE A 38 -4.63 1.34 -0.13
N ALA A 39 -4.31 1.18 1.15
CA ALA A 39 -4.44 -0.06 1.88
C ALA A 39 -5.35 0.12 3.10
N ALA A 40 -6.49 -0.56 3.11
CA ALA A 40 -7.41 -0.50 4.25
C ALA A 40 -6.78 -1.03 5.54
N ALA A 41 -5.77 -1.89 5.47
CA ALA A 41 -5.05 -2.39 6.64
C ALA A 41 -3.87 -1.50 7.07
N ALA A 42 -3.39 -0.61 6.20
CA ALA A 42 -2.22 0.19 6.51
C ALA A 42 -2.55 1.32 7.49
N ARG A 43 -1.56 1.69 8.28
CA ARG A 43 -1.61 2.82 9.20
C ARG A 43 -0.89 4.00 8.56
N ASN A 44 -1.61 5.11 8.40
CA ASN A 44 -1.05 6.36 7.93
C ASN A 44 -0.38 7.09 9.11
N LEU A 45 0.92 7.32 9.03
CA LEU A 45 1.73 7.87 10.13
C LEU A 45 1.39 9.33 10.47
N CYS A 46 0.83 10.12 9.54
CA CYS A 46 0.40 11.50 9.84
C CYS A 46 -1.00 11.59 10.44
N LYS A 47 -1.93 10.71 10.04
CA LYS A 47 -3.29 10.74 10.59
C LYS A 47 -3.36 10.30 12.05
N THR A 48 -2.30 9.66 12.54
CA THR A 48 -2.17 9.29 13.95
C THR A 48 -1.74 10.44 14.86
N SER A 49 -1.38 11.61 14.33
CA SER A 49 -0.92 12.77 15.10
C SER A 49 -1.86 13.97 15.03
N SER A 50 -2.44 14.32 16.19
CA SER A 50 -2.83 15.70 16.58
C SER A 50 -1.56 16.60 16.64
N PRO A 51 -1.58 17.93 16.91
CA PRO A 51 -0.50 18.88 16.61
C PRO A 51 0.89 18.63 17.23
N GLU A 52 1.08 17.53 17.96
CA GLU A 52 2.35 16.98 18.36
C GLU A 52 2.71 15.83 17.41
N VAL A 53 3.46 16.09 16.33
CA VAL A 53 4.09 15.06 15.47
C VAL A 53 5.22 14.32 16.24
N ALA A 54 5.22 14.40 17.57
CA ALA A 54 6.12 13.67 18.44
C ALA A 54 5.76 12.18 18.40
N ASP A 55 6.48 11.44 17.55
CA ASP A 55 6.60 9.98 17.54
C ASP A 55 5.33 9.20 17.16
N ALA A 56 4.76 9.46 15.98
CA ALA A 56 3.80 8.51 15.39
C ALA A 56 4.48 7.16 15.13
N THR A 57 3.88 6.07 15.61
CA THR A 57 4.48 4.72 15.53
C THR A 57 3.50 3.66 15.06
N VAL A 58 4.01 2.70 14.28
CA VAL A 58 3.28 1.50 13.84
C VAL A 58 4.09 0.28 14.27
N TRP A 59 3.61 -0.38 15.33
CA TRP A 59 4.22 -1.60 15.87
C TRP A 59 3.99 -2.81 14.96
N SER A 60 4.98 -3.69 14.91
CA SER A 60 4.83 -5.03 14.36
C SER A 60 3.80 -5.84 15.16
N PRO A 61 3.19 -6.88 14.57
CA PRO A 61 2.20 -7.72 15.26
C PRO A 61 2.68 -8.30 16.59
N ASP A 62 3.95 -8.72 16.66
CA ASP A 62 4.59 -9.24 17.88
C ASP A 62 5.04 -8.15 18.87
N ARG A 63 4.88 -6.87 18.50
CA ARG A 63 5.29 -5.67 19.25
C ARG A 63 6.77 -5.61 19.60
N ARG A 64 7.62 -6.31 18.86
CA ARG A 64 9.08 -6.24 19.06
C ARG A 64 9.72 -5.17 18.19
N GLN A 65 9.07 -4.78 17.10
CA GLN A 65 9.62 -3.86 16.11
C GLN A 65 8.60 -2.76 15.84
N LYS A 66 9.05 -1.62 15.33
CA LYS A 66 8.14 -0.52 14.96
C LYS A 66 8.71 0.31 13.83
N ILE A 67 7.80 0.91 13.05
CA ILE A 67 8.13 2.03 12.17
C ILE A 67 7.71 3.31 12.88
N ALA A 68 8.61 4.29 12.93
CA ALA A 68 8.40 5.56 13.60
C ALA A 68 8.58 6.73 12.62
N LEU A 69 7.69 7.71 12.69
CA LEU A 69 7.87 9.02 12.08
C LEU A 69 8.31 9.98 13.19
N ARG A 70 9.40 10.71 12.97
CA ARG A 70 9.96 11.65 13.94
C ARG A 70 10.25 13.00 13.34
N LEU A 71 10.14 14.04 14.15
CA LEU A 71 10.70 15.35 13.83
C LEU A 71 12.23 15.31 13.95
N THR A 72 12.92 15.85 12.96
CA THR A 72 14.37 16.06 12.98
C THR A 72 14.70 17.36 13.70
N ALA A 73 15.98 17.59 14.00
CA ALA A 73 16.44 18.83 14.62
C ALA A 73 16.14 20.08 13.76
N ASP A 74 16.05 19.89 12.45
CA ASP A 74 15.78 20.96 11.47
C ASP A 74 14.27 21.24 11.30
N GLY A 75 13.41 20.50 12.01
CA GLY A 75 11.95 20.62 11.91
C GLY A 75 11.31 19.82 10.79
N ASP A 76 12.11 19.07 10.02
CA ASP A 76 11.61 18.12 9.01
C ASP A 76 11.10 16.82 9.67
N THR A 77 10.49 15.93 8.89
CA THR A 77 10.14 14.58 9.37
C THR A 77 11.03 13.52 8.74
N ALA A 78 11.44 12.53 9.53
CA ALA A 78 12.15 11.35 9.05
C ALA A 78 11.47 10.06 9.53
N THR A 79 11.47 9.05 8.66
CA THR A 79 10.92 7.73 8.95
C THR A 79 12.03 6.76 9.35
N PHE A 80 11.83 5.99 10.41
CA PHE A 80 12.78 5.02 10.92
C PHE A 80 12.14 3.66 11.12
N ALA A 81 12.85 2.59 10.75
CA ALA A 81 12.60 1.26 11.26
C ALA A 81 13.40 1.04 12.54
N ILE A 82 12.75 0.51 13.58
CA ILE A 82 13.35 0.26 14.88
C ILE A 82 13.17 -1.23 15.19
N ASP A 83 14.29 -1.96 15.30
CA ASP A 83 14.28 -3.39 15.54
C ASP A 83 14.09 -3.75 17.04
N GLY A 84 14.05 -5.06 17.33
CA GLY A 84 13.87 -5.57 18.70
C GLY A 84 15.00 -5.25 19.69
N ASN A 85 16.14 -4.77 19.21
CA ASN A 85 17.26 -4.30 20.03
C ASN A 85 17.26 -2.77 20.17
N GLY A 86 16.26 -2.08 19.61
CA GLY A 86 16.20 -0.62 19.58
C GLY A 86 17.13 0.02 18.56
N ARG A 87 17.73 -0.74 17.65
CA ARG A 87 18.55 -0.18 16.58
C ARG A 87 17.64 0.51 15.56
N GLU A 88 17.97 1.74 15.24
CA GLU A 88 17.23 2.55 14.29
C GLU A 88 17.90 2.52 12.93
N THR A 89 17.10 2.38 11.87
CA THR A 89 17.56 2.46 10.49
C THR A 89 16.65 3.43 9.73
N PRO A 90 17.20 4.51 9.15
CA PRO A 90 16.39 5.45 8.38
C PRO A 90 15.78 4.77 7.15
N ILE A 91 14.55 5.16 6.82
CA ILE A 91 13.85 4.76 5.60
C ILE A 91 13.70 6.01 4.74
N ASP A 92 14.17 5.92 3.50
CA ASP A 92 13.92 6.94 2.49
C ASP A 92 12.46 6.87 2.02
N THR A 93 11.65 7.84 2.47
CA THR A 93 10.23 7.99 2.11
C THR A 93 9.99 9.21 1.22
N ALA A 94 11.03 9.70 0.53
CA ALA A 94 11.02 10.99 -0.15
C ALA A 94 10.65 12.15 0.82
N ALA A 95 10.31 13.31 0.26
CA ALA A 95 10.06 14.55 1.02
C ALA A 95 8.67 14.61 1.70
N TRP A 96 7.76 13.65 1.46
CA TRP A 96 6.41 13.73 2.01
C TRP A 96 6.30 13.07 3.40
N PRO A 97 5.77 13.77 4.41
CA PRO A 97 5.82 13.34 5.80
C PRO A 97 4.86 12.19 6.16
N CYS A 98 3.99 11.73 5.24
CA CYS A 98 2.82 10.92 5.60
C CYS A 98 2.77 9.52 4.97
N PRO A 99 3.75 8.65 5.22
CA PRO A 99 3.73 7.30 4.68
C PRO A 99 2.67 6.41 5.34
N GLU A 100 2.30 5.34 4.62
CA GLU A 100 1.40 4.30 5.10
C GLU A 100 2.16 2.99 5.29
N VAL A 101 2.02 2.38 6.46
CA VAL A 101 2.78 1.19 6.82
C VAL A 101 1.84 0.01 7.06
N ALA A 102 2.21 -1.16 6.53
CA ALA A 102 1.59 -2.43 6.90
C ALA A 102 2.65 -3.51 7.11
N TRP A 103 2.55 -4.19 8.25
CA TRP A 103 3.38 -5.32 8.62
C TRP A 103 2.80 -6.64 8.11
N ALA A 104 3.66 -7.59 7.75
CA ALA A 104 3.29 -8.98 7.60
C ALA A 104 3.01 -9.61 8.97
N SER A 105 2.23 -10.69 8.98
CA SER A 105 1.79 -11.42 10.17
C SER A 105 2.94 -11.94 11.03
N ASP A 106 4.04 -12.34 10.39
CA ASP A 106 5.23 -12.89 11.05
C ASP A 106 6.14 -11.83 11.68
N SER A 107 5.79 -10.54 11.55
CA SER A 107 6.57 -9.40 12.05
C SER A 107 7.97 -9.25 11.43
N THR A 108 8.32 -9.99 10.37
CA THR A 108 9.65 -9.90 9.74
C THR A 108 9.67 -9.05 8.47
N LEU A 109 8.49 -8.77 7.91
CA LEU A 109 8.32 -7.97 6.70
C LEU A 109 7.35 -6.81 6.95
N PHE A 110 7.57 -5.70 6.26
CA PHE A 110 6.61 -4.62 6.14
C PHE A 110 6.74 -3.93 4.79
N PHE A 111 5.69 -3.25 4.35
CA PHE A 111 5.79 -2.31 3.25
C PHE A 111 5.46 -0.90 3.73
N ILE A 112 5.98 0.07 2.99
CA ILE A 112 5.70 1.48 3.16
C ILE A 112 5.24 2.07 1.83
N ASN A 113 4.04 2.63 1.83
CA ASN A 113 3.57 3.49 0.75
C ASN A 113 3.97 4.93 1.07
N TYR A 114 4.51 5.64 0.11
CA TYR A 114 4.93 7.03 0.28
C TYR A 114 4.72 7.81 -1.01
N SER A 115 4.86 9.12 -0.94
CA SER A 115 4.72 10.01 -2.08
C SER A 115 5.81 11.09 -2.05
N ASP A 116 6.06 11.72 -3.19
CA ASP A 116 6.80 12.98 -3.25
C ASP A 116 5.89 14.20 -2.93
N GLY A 117 4.58 13.98 -2.80
CA GLY A 117 3.60 15.02 -2.49
C GLY A 117 3.12 15.79 -3.71
N GLY A 118 2.42 16.90 -3.45
CA GLY A 118 1.84 17.73 -4.51
C GLY A 118 0.46 17.25 -4.99
N ALA A 119 -0.18 18.06 -5.84
CA ALA A 119 -1.56 17.82 -6.27
C ALA A 119 -1.74 16.56 -7.14
N VAL A 120 -0.65 16.09 -7.76
CA VAL A 120 -0.62 14.91 -8.65
C VAL A 120 0.54 13.98 -8.25
N GLY A 121 0.91 13.98 -6.96
CA GLY A 121 2.14 13.32 -6.49
C GLY A 121 2.33 11.91 -7.02
N THR A 122 3.59 11.55 -7.21
CA THR A 122 4.01 10.18 -7.51
C THR A 122 3.82 9.35 -6.25
N TYR A 123 3.17 8.20 -6.38
CA TYR A 123 3.07 7.23 -5.29
C TYR A 123 3.99 6.04 -5.53
N GLU A 124 4.72 5.70 -4.48
CA GLU A 124 5.73 4.66 -4.46
C GLU A 124 5.45 3.65 -3.34
N VAL A 125 5.97 2.44 -3.51
CA VAL A 125 6.00 1.42 -2.47
C VAL A 125 7.38 0.82 -2.34
N ALA A 126 7.84 0.65 -1.11
CA ALA A 126 9.00 -0.17 -0.79
C ALA A 126 8.61 -1.25 0.22
N ALA A 127 9.08 -2.47 0.02
CA ALA A 127 9.01 -3.53 1.02
C ALA A 127 10.36 -3.70 1.70
N TYR A 128 10.34 -4.14 2.95
CA TYR A 128 11.53 -4.36 3.74
C TYR A 128 11.40 -5.66 4.52
N ARG A 129 12.51 -6.37 4.63
CA ARG A 129 12.73 -7.40 5.65
C ARG A 129 13.54 -6.82 6.78
N ILE A 130 13.16 -7.12 8.01
CA ILE A 130 13.84 -6.66 9.21
C ILE A 130 14.01 -7.81 10.21
N GLY A 131 15.20 -7.93 10.77
CA GLY A 131 15.54 -8.97 11.74
C GLY A 131 17.05 -9.11 11.94
N ALA A 132 17.46 -9.67 13.08
CA ALA A 132 18.86 -9.93 13.42
C ALA A 132 19.79 -8.69 13.24
N GLY A 133 19.30 -7.49 13.57
CA GLY A 133 20.08 -6.25 13.46
C GLY A 133 20.26 -5.75 12.03
N LYS A 134 19.52 -6.29 11.05
CA LYS A 134 19.62 -5.94 9.64
C LYS A 134 18.26 -5.57 9.07
N MET A 135 18.29 -4.66 8.11
CA MET A 135 17.14 -4.29 7.29
C MET A 135 17.55 -4.41 5.82
N GLU A 136 16.72 -5.07 5.02
CA GLU A 136 16.94 -5.30 3.59
C GLU A 136 15.74 -4.76 2.81
N LYS A 137 15.99 -3.91 1.82
CA LYS A 137 14.95 -3.41 0.90
C LYS A 137 14.66 -4.46 -0.17
N ILE A 138 13.38 -4.73 -0.40
CA ILE A 138 12.87 -5.68 -1.39
C ILE A 138 12.15 -4.90 -2.49
N ASP A 139 12.55 -5.12 -3.74
CA ASP A 139 11.88 -4.53 -4.90
C ASP A 139 10.64 -5.33 -5.28
N ILE A 140 9.48 -4.82 -4.89
CA ILE A 140 8.17 -5.38 -5.22
C ILE A 140 7.45 -4.59 -6.33
N ALA A 141 8.04 -3.48 -6.80
CA ALA A 141 7.39 -2.51 -7.67
C ALA A 141 7.86 -2.62 -9.13
N SER A 142 9.13 -2.92 -9.38
CA SER A 142 9.69 -2.85 -10.75
C SER A 142 9.01 -3.79 -11.74
N ALA A 143 8.75 -5.04 -11.35
CA ALA A 143 8.06 -6.00 -12.21
C ALA A 143 6.62 -5.53 -12.50
N VAL A 144 5.93 -5.03 -11.48
CA VAL A 144 4.56 -4.49 -11.57
C VAL A 144 4.50 -3.30 -12.52
N ARG A 145 5.35 -2.28 -12.33
CA ARG A 145 5.42 -1.10 -13.21
C ARG A 145 5.67 -1.49 -14.67
N ARG A 146 6.62 -2.42 -14.90
CA ARG A 146 6.96 -2.91 -16.24
C ARG A 146 5.80 -3.64 -16.90
N ASP A 147 5.11 -4.49 -16.14
CA ASP A 147 3.96 -5.24 -16.63
C ASP A 147 2.76 -4.33 -16.92
N PHE A 148 2.49 -3.38 -16.01
CA PHE A 148 1.39 -2.41 -16.15
C PHE A 148 1.61 -1.50 -17.36
N ARG A 149 2.82 -0.98 -17.56
CA ARG A 149 3.15 -0.11 -18.70
C ARG A 149 2.92 -0.74 -20.07
N ARG A 150 3.01 -2.07 -20.19
CA ARG A 150 2.73 -2.77 -21.47
C ARG A 150 1.26 -2.68 -21.89
N ARG A 151 0.39 -2.30 -20.97
CA ARG A 151 -1.07 -2.17 -21.14
C ARG A 151 -1.55 -0.81 -20.64
N TYR A 152 -0.63 0.15 -20.52
CA TYR A 152 -0.96 1.50 -20.11
C TYR A 152 -1.90 2.12 -21.14
N PRO A 153 -2.90 2.91 -20.72
CA PRO A 153 -3.72 3.67 -21.64
C PRO A 153 -2.89 4.65 -22.47
N LYS A 154 -3.52 5.21 -23.51
CA LYS A 154 -2.94 6.29 -24.30
C LYS A 154 -2.83 7.53 -23.43
N CYS A 155 -1.73 8.27 -23.59
CA CYS A 155 -1.46 9.52 -22.90
C CYS A 155 -0.90 10.56 -23.88
N PHE A 156 -0.91 11.85 -23.52
CA PHE A 156 -0.21 12.87 -24.33
C PHE A 156 1.29 12.68 -24.20
N GLU A 157 1.75 12.51 -22.96
CA GLU A 157 3.13 12.20 -22.63
C GLU A 157 3.23 10.86 -21.88
N PRO A 158 4.33 10.09 -22.05
CA PRO A 158 4.54 8.86 -21.31
C PRO A 158 4.56 9.09 -19.79
N GLU A 159 3.85 8.24 -19.05
CA GLU A 159 3.81 8.31 -17.60
C GLU A 159 4.27 7.04 -16.91
N THR A 160 4.66 7.23 -15.66
CA THR A 160 5.06 6.18 -14.76
C THR A 160 3.91 5.92 -13.79
N PRO A 161 3.31 4.72 -13.75
CA PRO A 161 2.15 4.44 -12.89
C PRO A 161 2.42 4.73 -11.42
N ASN A 162 1.39 5.14 -10.69
CA ASN A 162 1.41 5.08 -9.24
C ASN A 162 1.40 3.61 -8.81
N VAL A 163 2.17 3.28 -7.77
CA VAL A 163 2.16 1.94 -7.18
C VAL A 163 2.04 2.01 -5.68
N ALA A 164 1.27 1.10 -5.11
CA ALA A 164 1.05 1.03 -3.67
C ALA A 164 0.93 -0.42 -3.21
N GLY A 165 1.53 -0.75 -2.07
CA GLY A 165 1.25 -1.98 -1.33
C GLY A 165 -0.16 -1.93 -0.74
N VAL A 166 -0.87 -3.04 -0.82
CA VAL A 166 -2.26 -3.19 -0.36
C VAL A 166 -2.34 -4.08 0.87
N ALA A 167 -1.76 -5.29 0.79
CA ALA A 167 -1.87 -6.27 1.88
C ALA A 167 -0.80 -7.37 1.77
N TRP A 168 -0.46 -7.99 2.90
CA TRP A 168 0.39 -9.18 2.98
C TRP A 168 -0.44 -10.46 3.02
N SER A 169 -0.05 -11.49 2.28
CA SER A 169 -0.61 -12.84 2.46
C SER A 169 -0.37 -13.33 3.89
N ALA A 170 -1.24 -14.18 4.43
CA ALA A 170 -1.06 -14.81 5.75
C ALA A 170 0.33 -15.40 5.98
N SER A 171 0.93 -16.01 4.94
CA SER A 171 2.23 -16.66 4.99
C SER A 171 3.42 -15.69 4.96
N GLY A 172 3.19 -14.39 4.70
CA GLY A 172 4.26 -13.41 4.46
C GLY A 172 5.05 -13.61 3.16
N THR A 173 4.74 -14.63 2.36
CA THR A 173 5.50 -14.95 1.12
C THR A 173 5.04 -14.18 -0.11
N ARG A 174 3.90 -13.46 0.00
CA ARG A 174 3.35 -12.63 -1.07
C ARG A 174 2.85 -11.31 -0.54
N VAL A 175 2.90 -10.31 -1.41
CA VAL A 175 2.32 -8.99 -1.19
C VAL A 175 1.39 -8.63 -2.35
N MET A 176 0.27 -8.02 -2.02
CA MET A 176 -0.61 -7.39 -2.99
C MET A 176 -0.12 -5.97 -3.28
N VAL A 177 0.07 -5.64 -4.56
CA VAL A 177 0.53 -4.33 -5.04
C VAL A 177 -0.47 -3.82 -6.07
N ALA A 178 -1.01 -2.63 -5.88
CA ALA A 178 -1.80 -1.94 -6.89
C ALA A 178 -0.88 -1.14 -7.80
N ALA A 179 -1.18 -1.11 -9.10
CA ALA A 179 -0.63 -0.15 -10.04
C ALA A 179 -1.77 0.60 -10.72
N GLU A 180 -1.68 1.92 -10.72
CA GLU A 180 -2.75 2.83 -11.10
C GLU A 180 -2.28 3.79 -12.20
N VAL A 181 -3.20 4.10 -13.11
CA VAL A 181 -3.05 5.19 -14.08
C VAL A 181 -3.24 6.50 -13.33
N LEU A 182 -2.26 7.42 -13.40
CA LEU A 182 -2.31 8.66 -12.61
C LEU A 182 -3.66 9.38 -12.78
N PRO A 183 -4.28 9.85 -11.69
CA PRO A 183 -5.62 10.44 -11.71
C PRO A 183 -5.61 11.91 -12.18
N HIS A 184 -4.97 12.19 -13.32
CA HIS A 184 -4.94 13.52 -13.94
C HIS A 184 -5.08 13.42 -15.46
N SER A 185 -5.50 14.54 -16.07
CA SER A 185 -5.95 14.66 -17.47
C SER A 185 -4.85 14.51 -18.53
N ASN A 186 -3.87 13.63 -18.32
CA ASN A 186 -2.86 13.28 -19.30
C ASN A 186 -3.15 11.95 -20.03
N CYS A 187 -3.86 11.02 -19.38
CA CYS A 187 -4.10 9.66 -19.89
C CYS A 187 -5.58 9.30 -19.96
N ASP A 188 -5.97 8.48 -20.94
CA ASP A 188 -7.28 7.82 -20.92
C ASP A 188 -7.40 6.93 -19.67
N ASN A 189 -8.62 6.67 -19.19
CA ASN A 189 -8.86 5.75 -18.06
C ASN A 189 -8.06 6.11 -16.79
N MET A 190 -7.82 7.40 -16.56
CA MET A 190 -7.19 7.92 -15.33
C MET A 190 -7.88 7.39 -14.06
N GLY A 191 -7.10 7.07 -13.03
CA GLY A 191 -7.56 6.48 -11.78
C GLY A 191 -7.99 5.01 -11.87
N THR A 192 -7.87 4.35 -13.03
CA THR A 192 -8.07 2.90 -13.12
C THR A 192 -6.81 2.16 -12.68
N PHE A 193 -6.97 0.94 -12.16
CA PHE A 193 -5.84 0.18 -11.63
C PHE A 193 -5.90 -1.32 -11.95
N ASN A 194 -4.77 -1.99 -11.77
CA ASN A 194 -4.69 -3.44 -11.64
C ASN A 194 -4.09 -3.79 -10.28
N LEU A 195 -4.57 -4.86 -9.66
CA LEU A 195 -3.97 -5.45 -8.47
C LEU A 195 -3.05 -6.60 -8.87
N TYR A 196 -1.92 -6.72 -8.20
CA TYR A 196 -0.89 -7.72 -8.46
C TYR A 196 -0.60 -8.50 -7.19
N GLU A 197 -0.54 -9.82 -7.27
CA GLU A 197 0.18 -10.62 -6.27
C GLU A 197 1.64 -10.75 -6.70
N VAL A 198 2.55 -10.40 -5.80
CA VAL A 198 3.99 -10.41 -6.01
C VAL A 198 4.65 -11.34 -5.00
N SER A 199 5.54 -12.22 -5.43
CA SER A 199 6.31 -13.09 -4.53
C SER A 199 7.41 -12.32 -3.82
N VAL A 200 7.68 -12.72 -2.58
CA VAL A 200 8.70 -12.11 -1.72
C VAL A 200 9.66 -13.21 -1.26
N PRO A 201 11.00 -13.02 -1.38
CA PRO A 201 11.68 -11.77 -1.75
C PRO A 201 11.89 -11.55 -3.26
N GLU A 202 11.47 -12.44 -4.15
CA GLU A 202 11.94 -12.39 -5.55
C GLU A 202 11.35 -11.23 -6.39
N GLY A 203 10.30 -10.57 -5.91
CA GLY A 203 9.66 -9.46 -6.64
C GLY A 203 8.96 -9.89 -7.93
N ARG A 204 8.63 -11.19 -8.07
CA ARG A 204 8.01 -11.72 -9.29
C ARG A 204 6.49 -11.61 -9.21
N ILE A 205 5.86 -11.19 -10.31
CA ILE A 205 4.40 -11.23 -10.43
C ILE A 205 3.94 -12.68 -10.45
N VAL A 206 3.16 -13.07 -9.45
CA VAL A 206 2.47 -14.37 -9.38
C VAL A 206 1.16 -14.29 -10.16
N ARG A 207 0.41 -13.20 -9.97
CA ARG A 207 -0.91 -13.03 -10.57
C ARG A 207 -1.22 -11.55 -10.79
N ARG A 208 -1.90 -11.25 -11.91
CA ARG A 208 -2.53 -9.95 -12.17
C ARG A 208 -4.04 -10.09 -12.06
N ILE A 209 -4.68 -9.13 -11.43
CA ILE A 209 -6.09 -9.12 -11.10
C ILE A 209 -6.64 -7.77 -11.56
N PRO A 210 -7.53 -7.74 -12.57
CA PRO A 210 -8.08 -6.47 -13.05
C PRO A 210 -8.97 -5.78 -12.01
N GLN A 211 -9.22 -4.47 -12.16
CA GLN A 211 -9.96 -3.63 -11.21
C GLN A 211 -11.25 -4.27 -10.69
N LEU A 212 -12.18 -4.66 -11.57
CA LEU A 212 -13.49 -5.16 -11.12
C LEU A 212 -13.39 -6.47 -10.33
N PRO A 213 -12.68 -7.53 -10.81
CA PRO A 213 -12.39 -8.69 -9.98
C PRO A 213 -11.64 -8.36 -8.67
N ALA A 214 -10.74 -7.39 -8.69
CA ALA A 214 -9.98 -6.97 -7.51
C ALA A 214 -10.91 -6.34 -6.45
N LYS A 215 -11.78 -5.41 -6.84
CA LYS A 215 -12.78 -4.83 -5.95
C LYS A 215 -13.76 -5.87 -5.41
N ALA A 216 -14.21 -6.81 -6.26
CA ALA A 216 -15.12 -7.86 -5.85
C ALA A 216 -14.50 -8.81 -4.81
N SER A 217 -13.23 -9.21 -5.02
CA SER A 217 -12.59 -10.24 -4.18
C SER A 217 -11.84 -9.66 -2.98
N PHE A 218 -11.30 -8.44 -3.12
CA PHE A 218 -10.37 -7.82 -2.17
C PHE A 218 -10.83 -6.42 -1.73
N GLY A 219 -12.06 -6.01 -2.06
CA GLY A 219 -12.55 -4.66 -1.77
C GLY A 219 -12.40 -4.23 -0.31
N TYR A 220 -12.49 -5.17 0.64
CA TYR A 220 -12.28 -4.91 2.06
C TYR A 220 -10.82 -4.60 2.45
N MET A 221 -9.86 -4.93 1.60
CA MET A 221 -8.43 -4.61 1.78
C MET A 221 -8.03 -3.33 1.07
N LEU A 222 -8.82 -2.89 0.08
CA LEU A 222 -8.52 -1.71 -0.72
C LEU A 222 -8.81 -0.43 0.09
N GLY A 223 -7.85 0.49 0.09
CA GLY A 223 -8.05 1.83 0.63
C GLY A 223 -9.07 2.64 -0.18
N PRO A 224 -9.52 3.81 0.33
CA PRO A 224 -10.51 4.64 -0.35
C PRO A 224 -10.18 4.98 -1.81
N GLU A 225 -8.91 5.26 -2.14
CA GLU A 225 -8.50 5.60 -3.51
C GLU A 225 -8.87 4.49 -4.50
N LEU A 226 -8.35 3.29 -4.24
CA LEU A 226 -8.58 2.12 -5.10
C LEU A 226 -10.04 1.66 -5.09
N ARG A 227 -10.77 1.86 -3.98
CA ARG A 227 -12.21 1.54 -3.94
C ARG A 227 -13.02 2.52 -4.79
N ALA A 228 -12.64 3.79 -4.80
CA ALA A 228 -13.35 4.86 -5.50
C ALA A 228 -13.04 4.94 -7.01
N ALA A 229 -11.99 4.27 -7.50
CA ALA A 229 -11.64 4.18 -8.92
C ALA A 229 -12.86 3.97 -9.83
N ASP A 230 -13.02 4.71 -10.93
CA ASP A 230 -14.25 4.66 -11.72
C ASP A 230 -14.37 3.33 -12.51
N ASP A 231 -15.39 2.54 -12.16
CA ASP A 231 -15.67 1.24 -12.78
C ASP A 231 -16.16 1.36 -14.22
N ARG A 232 -16.70 2.52 -14.61
CA ARG A 232 -17.12 2.79 -15.99
C ARG A 232 -15.92 2.91 -16.91
N CYS A 233 -14.87 3.61 -16.48
CA CYS A 233 -13.61 3.70 -17.24
C CYS A 233 -13.02 2.32 -17.50
N PHE A 234 -13.11 1.42 -16.52
CA PHE A 234 -12.61 0.06 -16.70
C PHE A 234 -13.53 -0.81 -17.59
N SER A 235 -14.84 -0.80 -17.35
CA SER A 235 -15.80 -1.65 -18.08
C SER A 235 -16.10 -1.16 -19.51
N ARG A 236 -15.92 0.13 -19.76
CA ARG A 236 -16.13 0.79 -21.05
C ARG A 236 -14.97 1.76 -21.30
N PRO A 237 -13.79 1.28 -21.75
CA PRO A 237 -12.59 2.13 -21.89
C PRO A 237 -12.83 3.45 -22.64
N GLY A 238 -13.70 3.43 -23.67
CA GLY A 238 -14.06 4.65 -24.41
C GLY A 238 -14.80 5.72 -23.61
N SER A 239 -15.44 5.39 -22.48
CA SER A 239 -16.20 6.36 -21.68
C SER A 239 -15.31 7.35 -20.91
N CYS A 240 -14.02 7.04 -20.78
CA CYS A 240 -13.04 7.88 -20.08
C CYS A 240 -11.86 8.23 -20.98
N ASN A 241 -12.09 8.26 -22.30
CA ASN A 241 -11.10 8.74 -23.24
C ASN A 241 -11.02 10.27 -23.20
N ILE A 242 -9.81 10.79 -23.26
CA ILE A 242 -9.57 12.21 -23.51
C ILE A 242 -9.71 12.43 -25.01
N ALA A 243 -10.76 13.12 -25.44
CA ALA A 243 -11.09 13.28 -26.86
C ALA A 243 -9.90 13.76 -27.73
N ALA A 244 -9.08 14.68 -27.20
CA ALA A 244 -7.91 15.21 -27.89
C ALA A 244 -6.80 14.17 -28.13
N LEU A 245 -6.73 13.08 -27.36
CA LEU A 245 -5.82 11.96 -27.64
C LEU A 245 -6.25 11.15 -28.87
N HIS A 246 -7.51 11.22 -29.26
CA HIS A 246 -8.08 10.41 -30.35
C HIS A 246 -8.50 11.23 -31.57
N ALA A 247 -8.39 12.55 -31.49
CA ALA A 247 -8.56 13.40 -32.65
C ALA A 247 -7.53 12.98 -33.73
N PRO A 248 -7.93 12.91 -35.02
CA PRO A 248 -6.96 12.81 -36.10
C PRO A 248 -5.93 13.92 -35.88
N SER A 249 -4.64 13.59 -35.91
CA SER A 249 -3.62 14.63 -35.86
C SER A 249 -4.01 15.62 -36.95
N MET A 250 -4.32 16.86 -36.58
CA MET A 250 -4.45 17.92 -37.56
C MET A 250 -3.06 18.00 -38.17
N ALA A 251 -2.89 17.30 -39.30
CA ALA A 251 -1.65 17.25 -40.04
C ALA A 251 -1.20 18.70 -40.11
N ARG A 252 -0.06 19.00 -39.49
CA ARG A 252 0.51 20.34 -39.46
C ARG A 252 0.45 20.82 -40.90
N GLN A 253 -0.51 21.71 -41.20
CA GLN A 253 -0.56 22.39 -42.47
C GLN A 253 0.70 23.23 -42.49
N ARG A 254 1.73 22.68 -43.12
CA ARG A 254 2.99 23.35 -43.43
C ARG A 254 2.77 24.23 -44.64
#